data_AF-A0AAW5EBY1-F1
#
_entry.id   AF-A0AAW5EBY1-F1
#
_cell.length_a   1.000
_cell.length_b   1.000
_cell.length_c   1.000
_cell.angle_alpha   90.00
_cell.angle_beta   90.00
_cell.angle_gamma   90.00
#
_symmetry.space_group_name_H-M   'P 1'
#
loop_
_entity.id
_entity.type
_entity.pdbx_description
1 polymer ?
#
loop_
_entity_poly.entity_id
_entity_poly.type
_entity_poly.pdbx_seq_one_letter_code
_entity_poly.pdbx_strand_id
1 'polypeptide(L)'
;KERIQIQKEFLELPVLPTTTIGSFPQSADVRSNRLAFKQEKISAQNYTEFNQQKIKECIQIQEEIGLDVLVHGEFERNDMVEYFGENLKGFLFTQNGWVQSYGTRCVKPPVIWGDVSRTKPITLAWSKFAQSLSKKIVKGMLTGPVTILNWSFPREDISLKESTEQIALALRDEVLDLENAGIKIIQIDEAALREKLPLRKSDWHSEYLDWAIPAFNLVHSGVKTKTQIHTHMCYSEFSDILKEIDAMDADVISFEASRS
;
A
#
# COMPACT_ATOMS: atom_id res chain seq x y z
N LYS A 1 -22.06 1.74 8.70
CA LYS A 1 -22.99 2.89 8.84
C LYS A 1 -22.68 3.81 10.04
N GLU A 2 -22.13 3.30 11.13
CA GLU A 2 -21.73 4.14 12.28
C GLU A 2 -20.40 4.90 12.03
N ARG A 3 -19.38 4.22 11.46
CA ARG A 3 -18.06 4.83 11.17
C ARG A 3 -18.13 6.09 10.32
N ILE A 4 -18.93 6.10 9.25
CA ILE A 4 -19.03 7.24 8.33
C ILE A 4 -19.46 8.54 9.04
N GLN A 5 -20.34 8.47 10.03
CA GLN A 5 -20.77 9.66 10.77
C GLN A 5 -19.62 10.18 11.63
N ILE A 6 -18.95 9.29 12.37
CA ILE A 6 -17.80 9.60 13.22
C ILE A 6 -16.65 10.18 12.38
N GLN A 7 -16.36 9.58 11.23
CA GLN A 7 -15.29 10.02 10.33
C GLN A 7 -15.60 11.39 9.71
N LYS A 8 -16.85 11.66 9.31
CA LYS A 8 -17.25 12.98 8.81
C LYS A 8 -17.04 14.08 9.86
N GLU A 9 -17.45 13.82 11.11
CA GLU A 9 -17.25 14.75 12.23
C GLU A 9 -15.77 14.90 12.60
N PHE A 10 -14.99 13.83 12.55
CA PHE A 10 -13.58 13.84 12.99
C PHE A 10 -12.61 14.41 11.94
N LEU A 11 -12.88 14.17 10.65
CA LEU A 11 -11.99 14.58 9.55
C LEU A 11 -12.36 15.94 8.97
N GLU A 12 -13.61 16.39 9.16
CA GLU A 12 -14.13 17.69 8.71
C GLU A 12 -13.87 17.96 7.21
N LEU A 13 -13.92 16.90 6.39
CA LEU A 13 -13.72 16.99 4.94
C LEU A 13 -14.92 17.68 4.25
N PRO A 14 -14.70 18.46 3.17
CA PRO A 14 -15.79 19.05 2.41
C PRO A 14 -16.62 17.97 1.70
N VAL A 15 -17.77 18.36 1.12
CA VAL A 15 -18.71 17.42 0.47
C VAL A 15 -18.07 16.65 -0.69
N LEU A 16 -17.17 17.29 -1.43
CA LEU A 16 -16.44 16.70 -2.56
C LEU A 16 -14.94 16.81 -2.28
N PRO A 17 -14.39 15.99 -1.36
CA PRO A 17 -12.98 16.09 -1.00
C PRO A 17 -12.09 15.60 -2.13
N THR A 18 -10.99 16.30 -2.33
CA THR A 18 -9.99 16.03 -3.37
C THR A 18 -8.75 15.39 -2.78
N THR A 19 -8.21 14.40 -3.49
CA THR A 19 -6.98 13.70 -3.10
C THR A 19 -6.31 13.09 -4.33
N THR A 20 -5.10 12.57 -4.16
CA THR A 20 -4.42 11.73 -5.15
C THR A 20 -4.26 10.31 -4.61
N ILE A 21 -3.84 9.38 -5.47
CA ILE A 21 -3.78 7.96 -5.14
C ILE A 21 -2.57 7.62 -4.26
N GLY A 22 -1.38 8.16 -4.54
CA GLY A 22 -0.16 7.80 -3.79
C GLY A 22 1.11 8.37 -4.43
N SER A 23 1.72 7.60 -5.34
CA SER A 23 3.00 7.95 -5.95
C SER A 23 2.98 9.28 -6.70
N PHE A 24 4.02 10.09 -6.50
CA PHE A 24 4.34 11.25 -7.34
C PHE A 24 5.46 10.92 -8.36
N PRO A 25 5.68 11.77 -9.37
CA PRO A 25 6.64 11.49 -10.43
C PRO A 25 8.03 11.09 -9.92
N GLN A 26 8.45 9.88 -10.27
CA GLN A 26 9.76 9.33 -9.92
C GLN A 26 10.82 9.89 -10.87
N SER A 27 11.31 11.09 -10.61
CA SER A 27 12.29 11.81 -11.45
C SER A 27 13.67 11.12 -11.50
N ALA A 28 14.52 11.55 -12.45
CA ALA A 28 15.83 10.92 -12.67
C ALA A 28 16.77 11.00 -11.46
N ASP A 29 16.73 12.11 -10.72
CA ASP A 29 17.45 12.32 -9.47
C ASP A 29 16.95 11.38 -8.36
N VAL A 30 15.63 11.18 -8.22
CA VAL A 30 15.06 10.21 -7.24
C VAL A 30 15.56 8.80 -7.52
N ARG A 31 15.49 8.36 -8.78
CA ARG A 31 15.99 7.03 -9.19
C ARG A 31 17.50 6.90 -8.96
N SER A 32 18.27 7.95 -9.27
CA SER A 32 19.73 7.95 -9.10
C SER A 32 20.13 7.92 -7.62
N ASN A 33 19.45 8.69 -6.77
CA ASN A 33 19.67 8.73 -5.33
C ASN A 33 19.42 7.35 -4.68
N ARG A 34 18.32 6.70 -5.07
CA ARG A 34 17.99 5.34 -4.61
C ARG A 34 19.02 4.30 -5.06
N LEU A 35 19.46 4.36 -6.31
CA LEU A 35 20.50 3.47 -6.81
C LEU A 35 21.82 3.68 -6.07
N ALA A 36 22.20 4.94 -5.82
CA ALA A 36 23.41 5.28 -5.06
C ALA A 36 23.35 4.73 -3.62
N PHE A 37 22.18 4.82 -2.97
CA PHE A 37 21.98 4.24 -1.64
C PHE A 37 22.07 2.70 -1.65
N LYS A 38 21.40 2.04 -2.61
CA LYS A 38 21.47 0.57 -2.77
C LYS A 38 22.88 0.06 -3.09
N GLN A 39 23.73 0.90 -3.68
CA GLN A 39 25.14 0.62 -3.94
C GLN A 39 26.07 1.12 -2.83
N GLU A 40 25.53 1.56 -1.69
CA GLU A 40 26.28 2.08 -0.54
C GLU A 40 27.21 3.27 -0.86
N LYS A 41 26.91 4.01 -1.95
CA LYS A 41 27.69 5.18 -2.39
C LYS A 41 27.35 6.45 -1.62
N ILE A 42 26.22 6.48 -0.92
CA ILE A 42 25.78 7.57 -0.06
C ILE A 42 25.33 7.02 1.29
N SER A 43 25.45 7.84 2.34
CA SER A 43 25.00 7.47 3.67
C SER A 43 23.47 7.38 3.75
N ALA A 44 22.96 6.62 4.72
CA ALA A 44 21.52 6.58 5.03
C ALA A 44 20.97 7.96 5.40
N GLN A 45 21.79 8.81 6.04
CA GLN A 45 21.44 10.18 6.36
C GLN A 45 21.20 11.00 5.08
N ASN A 46 22.16 11.00 4.15
CA ASN A 46 22.02 11.74 2.89
C ASN A 46 20.82 11.25 2.06
N TYR A 47 20.60 9.93 2.03
CA TYR A 47 19.42 9.35 1.38
C TYR A 47 18.12 9.85 2.01
N THR A 48 18.10 9.89 3.35
CA THR A 48 16.94 10.34 4.12
C THR A 48 16.65 11.82 3.92
N GLU A 49 17.67 12.67 4.01
CA GLU A 49 17.54 14.12 3.81
C GLU A 49 17.04 14.44 2.39
N PHE A 50 17.56 13.75 1.36
CA PHE A 50 17.09 13.92 0.00
C PHE A 50 15.59 13.58 -0.14
N ASN A 51 15.16 12.43 0.39
CA ASN A 51 13.75 12.02 0.30
C ASN A 51 12.85 12.95 1.12
N GLN A 52 13.29 13.40 2.29
CA GLN A 52 12.57 14.39 3.09
C GLN A 52 12.39 15.72 2.34
N GLN A 53 13.40 16.16 1.59
CA GLN A 53 13.29 17.34 0.73
C GLN A 53 12.26 17.13 -0.38
N LYS A 54 12.23 15.96 -1.03
CA LYS A 54 11.20 15.63 -2.03
C LYS A 54 9.79 15.56 -1.46
N ILE A 55 9.63 14.97 -0.28
CA ILE A 55 8.35 14.95 0.44
C ILE A 55 7.90 16.38 0.74
N LYS A 56 8.81 17.26 1.18
CA LYS A 56 8.50 18.67 1.44
C LYS A 56 8.00 19.40 0.20
N GLU A 57 8.69 19.26 -0.92
CA GLU A 57 8.26 19.82 -2.22
C GLU A 57 6.89 19.28 -2.63
N CYS A 58 6.67 17.97 -2.48
CA CYS A 58 5.40 17.31 -2.81
C CYS A 58 4.24 17.83 -1.95
N ILE A 59 4.43 17.99 -0.64
CA ILE A 59 3.41 18.53 0.25
C ILE A 59 3.08 19.99 -0.12
N GLN A 60 4.10 20.82 -0.35
CA GLN A 60 3.91 22.22 -0.74
C GLN A 60 3.08 22.36 -2.02
N ILE A 61 3.41 21.61 -3.06
CA ILE A 61 2.68 21.64 -4.33
C ILE A 61 1.21 21.24 -4.14
N GLN A 62 0.94 20.22 -3.35
CA GLN A 62 -0.44 19.77 -3.10
C GLN A 62 -1.25 20.80 -2.31
N GLU A 63 -0.63 21.48 -1.34
CA GLU A 63 -1.26 22.59 -0.61
C GLU A 63 -1.54 23.79 -1.52
N GLU A 64 -0.61 24.15 -2.41
CA GLU A 64 -0.78 25.22 -3.41
C GLU A 64 -1.90 24.92 -4.41
N ILE A 65 -2.03 23.66 -4.84
CA ILE A 65 -3.15 23.19 -5.68
C ILE A 65 -4.47 23.23 -4.91
N GLY A 66 -4.43 23.13 -3.58
CA GLY A 66 -5.62 23.15 -2.73
C GLY A 66 -6.25 21.78 -2.50
N LEU A 67 -5.50 20.67 -2.58
CA LEU A 67 -6.02 19.34 -2.27
C LEU A 67 -6.48 19.22 -0.80
N ASP A 68 -7.49 18.40 -0.52
CA ASP A 68 -8.04 18.22 0.83
C ASP A 68 -7.28 17.18 1.65
N VAL A 69 -6.94 16.05 1.03
CA VAL A 69 -6.15 14.96 1.63
C VAL A 69 -4.92 14.72 0.77
N LEU A 70 -3.75 14.79 1.40
CA LEU A 70 -2.44 14.75 0.75
C LEU A 70 -1.81 13.36 0.81
N VAL A 71 -0.78 13.16 -0.01
CA VAL A 71 0.11 11.98 0.01
C VAL A 71 1.56 12.42 0.07
N HIS A 72 2.48 11.56 0.51
CA HIS A 72 3.91 11.92 0.59
C HIS A 72 4.70 11.66 -0.71
N GLY A 73 4.09 11.01 -1.69
CA GLY A 73 4.66 10.82 -3.03
C GLY A 73 5.55 9.58 -3.22
N GLU A 74 5.83 8.81 -2.16
CA GLU A 74 6.50 7.50 -2.21
C GLU A 74 7.90 7.51 -2.87
N PHE A 75 8.66 8.59 -2.69
CA PHE A 75 10.02 8.73 -3.24
C PHE A 75 11.03 7.70 -2.69
N GLU A 76 10.74 7.14 -1.51
CA GLU A 76 11.52 6.07 -0.88
C GLU A 76 11.20 4.68 -1.45
N ARG A 77 10.16 4.51 -2.28
CA ARG A 77 9.70 3.20 -2.81
C ARG A 77 9.93 3.04 -4.30
N ASN A 78 10.58 1.94 -4.69
CA ASN A 78 10.85 1.63 -6.11
C ASN A 78 9.69 0.85 -6.71
N ASP A 79 9.15 -0.06 -5.92
CA ASP A 79 8.07 -0.96 -6.24
C ASP A 79 7.30 -1.23 -4.95
N MET A 80 5.98 -1.32 -5.07
CA MET A 80 5.09 -1.43 -3.93
C MET A 80 5.15 -2.80 -3.23
N VAL A 81 5.74 -3.82 -3.84
CA VAL A 81 5.94 -5.14 -3.23
C VAL A 81 7.39 -5.36 -2.82
N GLU A 82 8.37 -4.97 -3.65
CA GLU A 82 9.81 -5.06 -3.29
C GLU A 82 10.08 -4.28 -2.00
N TYR A 83 9.53 -3.06 -1.86
CA TYR A 83 9.75 -2.22 -0.69
C TYR A 83 9.28 -2.86 0.63
N PHE A 84 8.11 -3.50 0.64
CA PHE A 84 7.61 -4.18 1.83
C PHE A 84 8.39 -5.47 2.10
N GLY A 85 8.64 -6.28 1.07
CA GLY A 85 9.42 -7.51 1.24
C GLY A 85 10.83 -7.24 1.79
N GLU A 86 11.51 -6.17 1.37
CA GLU A 86 12.85 -5.81 1.88
C GLU A 86 12.84 -5.50 3.39
N ASN A 87 11.65 -5.22 3.95
CA ASN A 87 11.45 -4.89 5.36
C ASN A 87 10.71 -5.97 6.17
N LEU A 88 10.35 -7.10 5.54
CA LEU A 88 9.68 -8.23 6.19
C LEU A 88 10.63 -9.42 6.30
N LYS A 89 10.60 -10.12 7.45
CA LYS A 89 11.21 -11.45 7.55
C LYS A 89 10.48 -12.43 6.65
N GLY A 90 11.17 -13.50 6.27
CA GLY A 90 10.62 -14.55 5.42
C GLY A 90 10.76 -14.28 3.93
N PHE A 91 11.23 -13.11 3.51
CA PHE A 91 11.48 -12.77 2.10
C PHE A 91 12.96 -12.92 1.70
N LEU A 92 13.18 -13.35 0.45
CA LEU A 92 14.46 -13.35 -0.25
C LEU A 92 14.36 -12.56 -1.56
N PHE A 93 15.50 -12.04 -2.00
CA PHE A 93 15.61 -11.23 -3.21
C PHE A 93 16.67 -11.77 -4.14
N THR A 94 16.30 -11.93 -5.41
CA THR A 94 17.26 -12.28 -6.45
C THR A 94 18.04 -11.05 -6.91
N GLN A 95 19.23 -11.26 -7.47
CA GLN A 95 19.98 -10.18 -8.15
C GLN A 95 19.53 -10.01 -9.61
N ASN A 96 19.26 -11.12 -10.31
CA ASN A 96 18.97 -11.14 -11.75
C ASN A 96 17.68 -11.91 -12.11
N GLY A 97 16.80 -12.21 -11.15
CA GLY A 97 15.54 -12.95 -11.37
C GLY A 97 14.44 -12.08 -11.99
N TRP A 98 14.72 -11.54 -13.18
CA TRP A 98 13.77 -10.70 -13.91
C TRP A 98 12.72 -11.55 -14.62
N VAL A 99 11.46 -11.12 -14.52
CA VAL A 99 10.31 -11.70 -15.21
C VAL A 99 9.67 -10.62 -16.07
N GLN A 100 9.36 -10.93 -17.32
CA GLN A 100 8.66 -10.01 -18.20
C GLN A 100 7.24 -9.77 -17.66
N SER A 101 6.85 -8.50 -17.52
CA SER A 101 5.50 -8.11 -17.08
C SER A 101 4.66 -7.65 -18.28
N TYR A 102 5.07 -6.59 -18.98
CA TYR A 102 4.42 -6.17 -20.23
C TYR A 102 5.41 -5.42 -21.14
N GLY A 103 5.32 -5.68 -22.45
CA GLY A 103 6.24 -5.07 -23.43
C GLY A 103 7.70 -5.32 -23.06
N THR A 104 8.48 -4.26 -22.87
CA THR A 104 9.89 -4.32 -22.44
C THR A 104 10.08 -4.12 -20.93
N ARG A 105 9.00 -3.97 -20.16
CA ARG A 105 9.07 -3.82 -18.70
C ARG A 105 9.19 -5.20 -18.05
N CYS A 106 10.25 -5.35 -17.25
CA CYS A 106 10.44 -6.51 -16.38
C CYS A 106 10.19 -6.10 -14.92
N VAL A 107 9.73 -7.05 -14.13
CA VAL A 107 9.66 -6.98 -12.67
C VAL A 107 10.64 -7.99 -12.08
N LYS A 108 10.97 -7.83 -10.81
CA LYS A 108 11.85 -8.76 -10.08
C LYS A 108 11.11 -9.20 -8.82
N PRO A 109 10.19 -10.18 -8.93
CA PRO A 109 9.35 -10.61 -7.82
C PRO A 109 10.21 -11.07 -6.63
N PRO A 110 9.86 -10.68 -5.39
CA PRO A 110 10.44 -11.28 -4.21
C PRO A 110 10.10 -12.77 -4.11
N VAL A 111 10.85 -13.52 -3.30
CA VAL A 111 10.56 -14.92 -3.01
C VAL A 111 10.20 -15.04 -1.53
N ILE A 112 9.02 -15.56 -1.22
CA ILE A 112 8.65 -15.94 0.14
C ILE A 112 9.34 -17.29 0.41
N TRP A 113 10.16 -17.36 1.45
CA TRP A 113 11.01 -18.51 1.77
C TRP A 113 10.79 -19.04 3.20
N GLY A 114 10.34 -18.18 4.11
CA GLY A 114 10.07 -18.53 5.49
C GLY A 114 8.79 -17.86 6.01
N ASP A 115 8.50 -18.06 7.29
CA ASP A 115 7.34 -17.44 7.91
C ASP A 115 7.52 -15.92 7.98
N VAL A 116 6.45 -15.20 7.61
CA VAL A 116 6.49 -13.75 7.46
C VAL A 116 6.20 -13.06 8.78
N SER A 117 7.08 -12.12 9.16
CA SER A 117 6.85 -11.24 10.30
C SER A 117 7.52 -9.88 10.11
N ARG A 118 6.92 -8.85 10.71
CA ARG A 118 7.51 -7.51 10.82
C ARG A 118 8.39 -7.42 12.06
N THR A 119 9.59 -6.86 11.95
CA THR A 119 10.49 -6.62 13.11
C THR A 119 10.61 -5.16 13.51
N LYS A 120 10.34 -4.24 12.59
CA LYS A 120 10.43 -2.79 12.79
C LYS A 120 9.40 -2.08 11.91
N PRO A 121 9.01 -0.84 12.26
CA PRO A 121 8.20 -0.01 11.39
C PRO A 121 8.82 0.18 10.01
N ILE A 122 7.97 0.09 8.99
CA ILE A 122 8.37 0.11 7.57
C ILE A 122 8.24 1.54 7.01
N THR A 123 7.05 2.12 7.16
CA THR A 123 6.61 3.37 6.53
C THR A 123 6.40 4.50 7.53
N LEU A 124 6.35 4.17 8.83
CA LEU A 124 6.03 5.08 9.91
C LEU A 124 6.86 6.38 9.90
N ALA A 125 8.17 6.27 9.70
CA ALA A 125 9.07 7.43 9.72
C ALA A 125 8.72 8.46 8.62
N TRP A 126 8.46 7.98 7.40
CA TRP A 126 8.08 8.82 6.27
C TRP A 126 6.71 9.44 6.46
N SER A 127 5.74 8.64 6.89
CA SER A 127 4.37 9.11 7.12
C SER A 127 4.30 10.16 8.23
N LYS A 128 5.02 9.96 9.34
CA LYS A 128 5.14 10.95 10.43
C LYS A 128 5.79 12.23 9.97
N PHE A 129 6.89 12.12 9.21
CA PHE A 129 7.56 13.29 8.68
C PHE A 129 6.64 14.07 7.75
N ALA A 130 5.98 13.42 6.80
CA ALA A 130 5.05 14.05 5.87
C ALA A 130 3.89 14.74 6.59
N GLN A 131 3.25 14.06 7.55
CA GLN A 131 2.18 14.63 8.36
C GLN A 131 2.65 15.83 9.20
N SER A 132 3.91 15.87 9.64
CA SER A 132 4.45 17.01 10.40
C SER A 132 4.60 18.30 9.58
N LEU A 133 4.60 18.20 8.25
CA LEU A 133 4.79 19.33 7.34
C LEU A 133 3.49 20.08 7.01
N SER A 134 2.32 19.49 7.29
CA SER A 134 1.03 20.06 6.94
C SER A 134 0.00 19.90 8.06
N LYS A 135 -0.94 20.86 8.12
CA LYS A 135 -2.14 20.74 8.96
C LYS A 135 -3.23 19.90 8.31
N LYS A 136 -3.18 19.73 6.98
CA LYS A 136 -4.07 18.82 6.25
C LYS A 136 -3.71 17.37 6.56
N ILE A 137 -4.65 16.48 6.26
CA ILE A 137 -4.46 15.05 6.49
C ILE A 137 -3.54 14.50 5.41
N VAL A 138 -2.50 13.76 5.81
CA VAL A 138 -1.63 13.01 4.89
C VAL A 138 -1.89 11.52 5.04
N LYS A 139 -2.11 10.81 3.92
CA LYS A 139 -2.38 9.37 3.94
C LYS A 139 -1.14 8.57 4.36
N GLY A 140 -1.33 7.55 5.19
CA GLY A 140 -0.43 6.41 5.26
C GLY A 140 -0.65 5.50 4.05
N MET A 141 0.42 4.95 3.47
CA MET A 141 0.35 4.17 2.22
C MET A 141 0.91 2.77 2.43
N LEU A 142 0.12 1.74 2.18
CA LEU A 142 0.53 0.34 2.28
C LEU A 142 0.09 -0.45 1.05
N THR A 143 0.83 -1.52 0.77
CA THR A 143 0.38 -2.57 -0.15
C THR A 143 -0.31 -3.65 0.66
N GLY A 144 -1.45 -4.13 0.17
CA GLY A 144 -2.23 -5.17 0.82
C GLY A 144 -1.57 -6.56 0.77
N PRO A 145 -1.96 -7.45 1.69
CA PRO A 145 -1.32 -8.75 1.87
C PRO A 145 -1.52 -9.69 0.67
N VAL A 146 -2.65 -9.61 -0.03
CA VAL A 146 -2.96 -10.43 -1.21
C VAL A 146 -2.07 -10.00 -2.38
N THR A 147 -1.87 -8.70 -2.57
CA THR A 147 -0.94 -8.16 -3.57
C THR A 147 0.51 -8.51 -3.27
N ILE A 148 0.96 -8.36 -2.03
CA ILE A 148 2.32 -8.78 -1.64
C ILE A 148 2.53 -10.27 -1.92
N LEU A 149 1.56 -11.13 -1.59
CA LEU A 149 1.63 -12.56 -1.90
C LEU A 149 1.71 -12.79 -3.42
N ASN A 150 0.73 -12.27 -4.17
CA ASN A 150 0.48 -12.62 -5.56
C ASN A 150 1.55 -12.09 -6.53
N TRP A 151 2.23 -11.00 -6.17
CA TRP A 151 3.36 -10.45 -6.93
C TRP A 151 4.72 -10.88 -6.37
N SER A 152 4.73 -11.85 -5.47
CA SER A 152 5.92 -12.60 -5.04
C SER A 152 5.82 -14.04 -5.54
N PHE A 153 6.94 -14.77 -5.51
CA PHE A 153 6.91 -16.22 -5.61
C PHE A 153 6.53 -16.80 -4.23
N PRO A 154 5.37 -17.46 -4.08
CA PRO A 154 4.94 -18.02 -2.81
C PRO A 154 5.73 -19.30 -2.50
N ARG A 155 5.68 -19.71 -1.23
CA ARG A 155 6.10 -21.05 -0.83
C ARG A 155 5.03 -22.07 -1.21
N GLU A 156 5.45 -23.32 -1.38
CA GLU A 156 4.57 -24.44 -1.74
C GLU A 156 4.33 -25.43 -0.59
N ASP A 157 5.03 -25.27 0.55
CA ASP A 157 4.94 -26.19 1.69
C ASP A 157 3.82 -25.83 2.68
N ILE A 158 3.23 -24.64 2.55
CA ILE A 158 2.04 -24.19 3.29
C ILE A 158 0.99 -23.62 2.33
N SER A 159 -0.23 -23.42 2.81
CA SER A 159 -1.29 -22.84 1.99
C SER A 159 -1.04 -21.35 1.68
N LEU A 160 -1.57 -20.88 0.54
CA LEU A 160 -1.56 -19.44 0.22
C LEU A 160 -2.27 -18.64 1.30
N LYS A 161 -3.42 -19.13 1.80
CA LYS A 161 -4.15 -18.54 2.93
C LYS A 161 -3.24 -18.30 4.13
N GLU A 162 -2.51 -19.32 4.56
CA GLU A 162 -1.62 -19.22 5.73
C GLU A 162 -0.49 -18.21 5.48
N SER A 163 0.11 -18.21 4.29
CA SER A 163 1.12 -17.21 3.91
C SER A 163 0.55 -15.78 3.93
N THR A 164 -0.65 -15.58 3.38
CA THR A 164 -1.32 -14.28 3.37
C THR A 164 -1.72 -13.81 4.76
N GLU A 165 -2.17 -14.70 5.64
CA GLU A 165 -2.49 -14.37 7.04
C GLU A 165 -1.26 -13.86 7.80
N GLN A 166 -0.09 -14.47 7.59
CA GLN A 166 1.17 -13.99 8.17
C GLN A 166 1.53 -12.58 7.67
N ILE A 167 1.40 -12.32 6.36
CA ILE A 167 1.61 -10.99 5.78
C ILE A 167 0.60 -9.99 6.36
N ALA A 168 -0.67 -10.38 6.47
CA ALA A 168 -1.74 -9.53 6.98
C ALA A 168 -1.51 -9.12 8.44
N LEU A 169 -1.07 -10.06 9.29
CA LEU A 169 -0.69 -9.76 10.68
C LEU A 169 0.50 -8.79 10.75
N ALA A 170 1.51 -8.99 9.92
CA ALA A 170 2.66 -8.10 9.85
C ALA A 170 2.28 -6.67 9.42
N LEU A 171 1.35 -6.54 8.46
CA LEU A 171 0.84 -5.25 8.02
C LEU A 171 -0.13 -4.62 9.03
N ARG A 172 -0.88 -5.42 9.78
CA ARG A 172 -1.75 -4.93 10.85
C ARG A 172 -0.96 -4.15 11.90
N ASP A 173 0.20 -4.66 12.28
CA ASP A 173 1.08 -3.94 13.21
C ASP A 173 1.56 -2.60 12.65
N GLU A 174 1.84 -2.52 11.34
CA GLU A 174 2.19 -1.26 10.67
C GLU A 174 1.02 -0.27 10.64
N VAL A 175 -0.20 -0.75 10.34
CA VAL A 175 -1.42 0.08 10.38
C VAL A 175 -1.66 0.65 11.78
N LEU A 176 -1.51 -0.16 12.82
CA LEU A 176 -1.69 0.27 14.20
C LEU A 176 -0.61 1.28 14.62
N ASP A 177 0.63 1.09 14.18
CA ASP A 177 1.70 2.07 14.42
C ASP A 177 1.41 3.43 13.75
N LEU A 178 0.91 3.42 12.51
CA LEU A 178 0.51 4.62 11.79
C LEU A 178 -0.63 5.34 12.51
N GLU A 179 -1.67 4.62 12.92
CA GLU A 179 -2.79 5.19 13.68
C GLU A 179 -2.31 5.79 15.02
N ASN A 180 -1.47 5.07 15.76
CA ASN A 180 -0.92 5.52 17.03
C ASN A 180 -0.02 6.75 16.88
N ALA A 181 0.60 6.93 15.72
CA ALA A 181 1.34 8.14 15.38
C ALA A 181 0.48 9.30 14.87
N GLY A 182 -0.84 9.14 14.85
CA GLY A 182 -1.80 10.19 14.48
C GLY A 182 -2.16 10.25 13.00
N ILE A 183 -1.76 9.26 12.21
CA ILE A 183 -2.18 9.16 10.80
C ILE A 183 -3.66 8.77 10.77
N LYS A 184 -4.51 9.68 10.25
CA LYS A 184 -5.97 9.56 10.31
C LYS A 184 -6.57 8.76 9.16
N ILE A 185 -5.90 8.75 8.02
CA ILE A 185 -6.33 8.05 6.80
C ILE A 185 -5.19 7.12 6.39
N ILE A 186 -5.51 5.84 6.22
CA ILE A 186 -4.53 4.81 5.84
C ILE A 186 -5.07 4.10 4.60
N GLN A 187 -4.31 4.15 3.52
CA GLN A 187 -4.62 3.48 2.27
C GLN A 187 -3.86 2.16 2.17
N ILE A 188 -4.58 1.09 1.87
CA ILE A 188 -4.06 -0.28 1.71
C ILE A 188 -4.50 -0.75 0.32
N ASP A 189 -3.55 -0.82 -0.62
CA ASP A 189 -3.86 -1.07 -2.02
C ASP A 189 -3.81 -2.56 -2.37
N GLU A 190 -4.90 -3.07 -2.95
CA GLU A 190 -5.05 -4.48 -3.35
C GLU A 190 -5.21 -4.64 -4.86
N ALA A 191 -4.19 -4.21 -5.60
CA ALA A 191 -4.18 -4.27 -7.06
C ALA A 191 -4.30 -5.70 -7.61
N ALA A 192 -3.73 -6.70 -6.92
CA ALA A 192 -3.73 -8.09 -7.40
C ALA A 192 -4.96 -8.90 -6.99
N LEU A 193 -5.92 -8.31 -6.26
CA LEU A 193 -7.10 -9.05 -5.79
C LEU A 193 -7.85 -9.68 -6.98
N ARG A 194 -8.16 -8.88 -8.01
CA ARG A 194 -8.84 -9.37 -9.21
C ARG A 194 -7.92 -10.19 -10.13
N GLU A 195 -6.64 -9.84 -10.20
CA GLU A 195 -5.68 -10.46 -11.13
C GLU A 195 -5.55 -11.98 -10.93
N LYS A 196 -5.62 -12.44 -9.69
CA LYS A 196 -5.46 -13.86 -9.31
C LYS A 196 -6.75 -14.59 -9.02
N LEU A 197 -7.89 -14.05 -9.47
CA LEU A 197 -9.12 -14.83 -9.49
C LEU A 197 -8.89 -16.15 -10.25
N PRO A 198 -9.32 -17.30 -9.71
CA PRO A 198 -9.33 -18.55 -10.45
C PRO A 198 -10.05 -18.39 -11.78
N LEU A 199 -9.58 -19.10 -12.81
CA LEU A 199 -10.13 -18.95 -14.18
C LEU A 199 -11.62 -19.33 -14.26
N ARG A 200 -12.10 -20.20 -13.36
CA ARG A 200 -13.49 -20.64 -13.31
C ARG A 200 -14.22 -19.92 -12.17
N LYS A 201 -15.36 -19.32 -12.48
CA LYS A 201 -16.22 -18.64 -11.50
C LYS A 201 -16.66 -19.55 -10.34
N SER A 202 -16.80 -20.85 -10.59
CA SER A 202 -17.14 -21.84 -9.55
C SER A 202 -16.10 -21.92 -8.43
N ASP A 203 -14.85 -21.58 -8.74
CA ASP A 203 -13.71 -21.82 -7.86
C ASP A 203 -13.31 -20.53 -7.11
N TRP A 204 -13.92 -19.40 -7.47
CA TRP A 204 -13.60 -18.07 -6.94
C TRP A 204 -13.63 -17.98 -5.42
N HIS A 205 -14.70 -18.49 -4.80
CA HIS A 205 -14.86 -18.45 -3.35
C HIS A 205 -13.99 -19.52 -2.68
N SER A 206 -14.19 -20.79 -3.07
CA SER A 206 -13.56 -21.94 -2.41
C SER A 206 -12.04 -21.91 -2.48
N GLU A 207 -11.45 -21.36 -3.55
CA GLU A 207 -10.00 -21.37 -3.75
C GLU A 207 -9.33 -20.03 -3.43
N TYR A 208 -10.05 -18.90 -3.40
CA TYR A 208 -9.42 -17.58 -3.38
C TYR A 208 -10.11 -16.53 -2.50
N LEU A 209 -11.31 -16.08 -2.87
CA LEU A 209 -11.97 -14.93 -2.25
C LEU A 209 -12.33 -15.15 -0.77
N ASP A 210 -12.62 -16.40 -0.37
CA ASP A 210 -12.97 -16.74 1.01
C ASP A 210 -11.78 -16.60 1.99
N TRP A 211 -10.55 -16.50 1.49
CA TRP A 211 -9.38 -16.15 2.33
C TRP A 211 -8.77 -14.80 1.97
N ALA A 212 -8.83 -14.36 0.71
CA ALA A 212 -8.26 -13.09 0.28
C ALA A 212 -8.95 -11.89 0.95
N ILE A 213 -10.29 -11.89 0.99
CA ILE A 213 -11.05 -10.78 1.59
C ILE A 213 -10.84 -10.72 3.11
N PRO A 214 -10.98 -11.83 3.87
CA PRO A 214 -10.68 -11.78 5.30
C PRO A 214 -9.23 -11.39 5.61
N ALA A 215 -8.26 -11.78 4.79
CA ALA A 215 -6.88 -11.39 4.98
C ALA A 215 -6.67 -9.88 4.81
N PHE A 216 -7.30 -9.25 3.81
CA PHE A 216 -7.33 -7.79 3.70
C PHE A 216 -7.97 -7.14 4.93
N ASN A 217 -9.14 -7.63 5.35
CA ASN A 217 -9.86 -7.11 6.50
C ASN A 217 -9.05 -7.23 7.79
N LEU A 218 -8.27 -8.30 7.95
CA LEU A 218 -7.42 -8.50 9.11
C LEU A 218 -6.41 -7.36 9.30
N VAL A 219 -5.87 -6.81 8.21
CA VAL A 219 -4.89 -5.71 8.24
C VAL A 219 -5.42 -4.48 8.96
N HIS A 220 -6.70 -4.14 8.73
CA HIS A 220 -7.30 -2.93 9.29
C HIS A 220 -8.30 -3.18 10.42
N SER A 221 -8.62 -4.44 10.73
CA SER A 221 -9.58 -4.84 11.79
C SER A 221 -9.33 -4.25 13.19
N GLY A 222 -8.12 -3.78 13.48
CA GLY A 222 -7.77 -3.19 14.78
C GLY A 222 -7.91 -1.67 14.89
N VAL A 223 -8.23 -0.96 13.79
CA VAL A 223 -8.30 0.50 13.82
C VAL A 223 -9.54 1.00 14.56
N LYS A 224 -9.43 2.21 15.12
CA LYS A 224 -10.54 2.93 15.74
C LYS A 224 -11.53 3.35 14.66
N THR A 225 -12.80 3.47 15.03
CA THR A 225 -13.89 3.90 14.14
C THR A 225 -13.69 5.26 13.47
N LYS A 226 -12.84 6.12 14.05
CA LYS A 226 -12.48 7.45 13.52
C LYS A 226 -11.39 7.42 12.43
N THR A 227 -10.63 6.33 12.34
CA THR A 227 -9.59 6.14 11.32
C THR A 227 -10.27 5.69 10.04
N GLN A 228 -9.89 6.27 8.92
CA GLN A 228 -10.48 5.96 7.62
C GLN A 228 -9.56 5.02 6.83
N ILE A 229 -10.12 3.91 6.37
CA ILE A 229 -9.42 2.95 5.53
C ILE A 229 -9.75 3.23 4.07
N HIS A 230 -8.72 3.48 3.28
CA HIS A 230 -8.82 3.65 1.84
C HIS A 230 -8.27 2.41 1.14
N THR A 231 -8.79 2.13 -0.05
CA THR A 231 -8.14 1.20 -0.97
C THR A 231 -8.26 1.71 -2.41
N HIS A 232 -7.22 1.52 -3.19
CA HIS A 232 -7.23 1.77 -4.62
C HIS A 232 -7.26 0.45 -5.40
N MET A 233 -8.09 0.42 -6.45
CA MET A 233 -8.14 -0.67 -7.41
C MET A 233 -7.96 -0.15 -8.84
N CYS A 234 -6.93 -0.64 -9.53
CA CYS A 234 -6.47 -0.13 -10.83
C CYS A 234 -7.32 -0.57 -12.04
N TYR A 235 -8.50 -1.15 -11.85
CA TYR A 235 -9.36 -1.58 -12.97
C TYR A 235 -10.60 -0.69 -13.09
N SER A 236 -11.20 -0.67 -14.27
CA SER A 236 -12.44 0.09 -14.56
C SER A 236 -13.71 -0.76 -14.49
N GLU A 237 -13.58 -2.08 -14.59
CA GLU A 237 -14.71 -3.01 -14.64
C GLU A 237 -14.66 -4.03 -13.50
N PHE A 238 -15.53 -3.84 -12.51
CA PHE A 238 -15.66 -4.69 -11.32
C PHE A 238 -17.03 -5.36 -11.18
N SER A 239 -17.89 -5.28 -12.19
CA SER A 239 -19.26 -5.80 -12.14
C SER A 239 -19.38 -7.21 -11.59
N ASP A 240 -18.41 -8.06 -11.90
CA ASP A 240 -18.36 -9.46 -11.47
C ASP A 240 -17.95 -9.68 -10.01
N ILE A 241 -17.33 -8.70 -9.34
CA ILE A 241 -16.83 -8.82 -7.96
C ILE A 241 -17.25 -7.68 -7.02
N LEU A 242 -18.33 -6.95 -7.34
CA LEU A 242 -18.78 -5.80 -6.54
C LEU A 242 -19.11 -6.17 -5.08
N LYS A 243 -19.70 -7.36 -4.86
CA LYS A 243 -20.05 -7.82 -3.51
C LYS A 243 -18.79 -8.07 -2.68
N GLU A 244 -17.76 -8.58 -3.31
CA GLU A 244 -16.49 -8.93 -2.70
C GLU A 244 -15.68 -7.68 -2.38
N ILE A 245 -15.75 -6.67 -3.23
CA ILE A 245 -15.19 -5.33 -2.97
C ILE A 245 -15.92 -4.67 -1.80
N ASP A 246 -17.25 -4.74 -1.73
CA ASP A 246 -18.02 -4.24 -0.58
C ASP A 246 -17.64 -4.98 0.72
N ALA A 247 -17.39 -6.29 0.63
CA ALA A 247 -16.97 -7.12 1.76
C ALA A 247 -15.55 -6.82 2.28
N MET A 248 -14.74 -6.04 1.56
CA MET A 248 -13.45 -5.53 2.06
C MET A 248 -13.62 -4.45 3.14
N ASP A 249 -14.85 -3.95 3.36
CA ASP A 249 -15.22 -2.99 4.40
C ASP A 249 -14.29 -1.76 4.48
N ALA A 250 -13.70 -1.35 3.36
CA ALA A 250 -12.95 -0.11 3.24
C ALA A 250 -13.93 1.07 3.24
N ASP A 251 -13.58 2.16 3.93
CA ASP A 251 -14.46 3.31 4.05
C ASP A 251 -14.51 4.15 2.77
N VAL A 252 -13.41 4.16 2.01
CA VAL A 252 -13.30 4.84 0.71
C VAL A 252 -12.59 3.95 -0.30
N ILE A 253 -13.20 3.76 -1.45
CA ILE A 253 -12.66 2.97 -2.55
C ILE A 253 -12.47 3.89 -3.75
N SER A 254 -11.28 3.88 -4.34
CA SER A 254 -10.97 4.59 -5.58
C SER A 254 -10.76 3.62 -6.72
N PHE A 255 -11.34 3.92 -7.89
CA PHE A 255 -11.28 3.12 -9.11
C PHE A 255 -10.97 3.99 -10.33
N GLU A 256 -10.47 3.37 -11.40
CA GLU A 256 -10.14 4.07 -12.64
C GLU A 256 -11.38 4.27 -13.52
N ALA A 257 -11.98 5.46 -13.50
CA ALA A 257 -13.21 5.78 -14.25
C ALA A 257 -13.03 6.74 -15.45
N SER A 258 -11.80 7.18 -15.77
CA SER A 258 -11.58 8.17 -16.83
C SER A 258 -11.64 7.61 -18.25
N ARG A 259 -11.51 6.28 -18.39
CA ARG A 259 -11.47 5.55 -19.67
C ARG A 259 -12.57 4.49 -19.79
N SER A 260 -13.49 4.45 -18.83
CA SER A 260 -14.64 3.53 -18.75
C SER A 260 -15.81 4.01 -19.58
#